data_AF-A0A2N0PD03-F1
#
_entry.id   AF-A0A2N0PD03-F1
#
_cell.length_a   1.000
_cell.length_b   1.000
_cell.length_c   1.000
_cell.angle_alpha   90.00
_cell.angle_beta   90.00
_cell.angle_gamma   90.00
#
_symmetry.space_group_name_H-M   'P 1'
#
loop_
_entity.id
_entity.type
_entity.pdbx_description
1 polymer ?
#
loop_
_entity_poly.entity_id
_entity_poly.type
_entity_poly.pdbx_seq_one_letter_code
_entity_poly.pdbx_strand_id
1 'polypeptide(L)'
;ILSAAQKREICETKEREPNLSNTSIAQRYNIGKSTVTDILNEKERWLAISGDKGSVKKFRGPKWPQLEKALGLWVDNALNTKQDIDGNILKTKAVFFAERFSIEDFHQSEGWLGGFKKRYGL
;
A
#
# COMPACT_ATOMS: atom_id res chain seq x y z
N ILE A 1 0.05 -5.54 15.09
CA ILE A 1 -0.68 -4.88 13.97
C ILE A 1 -1.76 -5.84 13.50
N LEU A 2 -3.04 -5.46 13.53
CA LEU A 2 -4.15 -6.32 13.10
C LEU A 2 -4.20 -6.45 11.57
N SER A 3 -4.41 -7.67 11.08
CA SER A 3 -4.67 -7.93 9.66
C SER A 3 -6.09 -7.47 9.26
N ALA A 4 -6.32 -7.28 7.96
CA ALA A 4 -7.65 -6.95 7.45
C ALA A 4 -8.69 -8.03 7.78
N ALA A 5 -8.29 -9.31 7.77
CA ALA A 5 -9.13 -10.43 8.15
C ALA A 5 -9.53 -10.37 9.63
N GLN A 6 -8.59 -10.06 10.53
CA GLN A 6 -8.89 -9.91 11.97
C GLN A 6 -9.84 -8.73 12.25
N LYS A 7 -9.71 -7.64 11.50
CA LYS A 7 -10.64 -6.50 11.61
C LYS A 7 -12.04 -6.87 11.15
N ARG A 8 -12.16 -7.65 10.07
CA ARG A 8 -13.45 -8.19 9.60
C ARG A 8 -14.07 -9.12 10.63
N GLU A 9 -13.29 -10.04 11.21
CA GLU A 9 -13.74 -10.97 12.24
C GLU A 9 -14.29 -10.22 13.49
N ILE A 10 -13.66 -9.11 13.88
CA ILE A 10 -14.16 -8.23 14.94
C ILE A 10 -15.54 -7.66 14.58
N CYS A 11 -15.72 -7.18 13.35
CA CYS A 11 -17.03 -6.67 12.88
C CYS A 11 -18.09 -7.77 12.86
N GLU A 12 -17.78 -8.95 12.30
CA GLU A 12 -18.69 -10.11 12.27
C GLU A 12 -19.06 -10.62 13.67
N THR A 13 -18.11 -10.58 14.61
CA THR A 13 -18.36 -10.95 16.01
C THR A 13 -19.35 -9.97 16.66
N LYS A 14 -19.21 -8.68 16.38
CA LYS A 14 -20.10 -7.64 16.92
C LYS A 14 -21.50 -7.68 16.28
N GLU A 15 -21.64 -8.10 15.03
CA GLU A 15 -22.94 -8.33 14.38
C GLU A 15 -23.65 -9.58 14.93
N ARG A 16 -22.92 -10.67 15.19
CA ARG A 16 -23.47 -11.88 15.81
C ARG A 16 -23.86 -11.68 17.27
N GLU A 17 -23.09 -10.89 18.01
CA GLU A 17 -23.26 -10.65 19.44
C GLU A 17 -23.31 -9.14 19.75
N PRO A 18 -24.44 -8.45 19.48
CA PRO A 18 -24.53 -6.99 19.66
C PRO A 18 -24.30 -6.55 21.12
N ASN A 19 -24.67 -7.38 22.09
CA ASN A 19 -24.53 -7.15 23.52
C ASN A 19 -23.08 -7.34 24.03
N LEU A 20 -22.18 -7.92 23.22
CA LEU A 20 -20.79 -8.14 23.64
C LEU A 20 -20.07 -6.80 23.82
N SER A 21 -19.48 -6.59 24.99
CA SER A 21 -18.83 -5.30 25.27
C SER A 21 -17.56 -5.12 24.42
N ASN A 22 -17.29 -3.88 23.99
CA ASN A 22 -16.05 -3.57 23.27
C ASN A 22 -14.80 -3.87 24.12
N THR A 23 -14.93 -3.85 25.45
CA THR A 23 -13.86 -4.23 26.39
C THR A 23 -13.55 -5.72 26.31
N SER A 24 -14.57 -6.57 26.22
CA SER A 24 -14.42 -8.02 26.07
C SER A 24 -13.77 -8.39 24.73
N ILE A 25 -14.17 -7.69 23.66
CA ILE A 25 -13.54 -7.84 22.33
C ILE A 25 -12.07 -7.39 22.40
N ALA A 26 -11.80 -6.25 23.02
CA ALA A 26 -10.44 -5.73 23.18
C ALA A 26 -9.52 -6.73 23.89
N GLN A 27 -10.00 -7.37 24.96
CA GLN A 27 -9.27 -8.42 25.67
C GLN A 27 -9.01 -9.66 24.80
N ARG A 28 -10.01 -10.14 24.07
CA ARG A 28 -9.90 -11.33 23.21
C ARG A 28 -8.83 -11.18 22.13
N TYR A 29 -8.68 -9.97 21.57
CA TYR A 29 -7.71 -9.69 20.51
C TYR A 29 -6.43 -9.03 21.02
N ASN A 30 -6.29 -8.84 22.34
CA ASN A 30 -5.18 -8.12 22.99
C ASN A 30 -4.90 -6.74 22.34
N ILE A 31 -5.96 -5.95 22.17
CA ILE A 31 -5.91 -4.60 21.58
C ILE A 31 -6.59 -3.57 22.49
N GLY A 32 -6.38 -2.29 22.20
CA GLY A 32 -7.05 -1.21 22.94
C GLY A 32 -8.55 -1.12 22.62
N LYS A 33 -9.35 -0.71 23.61
CA LYS A 33 -10.80 -0.45 23.42
C LYS A 33 -11.06 0.59 22.32
N SER A 34 -10.22 1.64 22.24
CA SER A 34 -10.28 2.63 21.17
C SER A 34 -10.10 2.00 19.80
N THR A 35 -9.15 1.08 19.66
CA THR A 35 -8.90 0.34 18.41
C THR A 35 -10.12 -0.49 18.00
N VAL A 36 -10.82 -1.12 18.95
CA VAL A 36 -12.09 -1.83 18.65
C VAL A 36 -13.13 -0.85 18.13
N THR A 37 -13.31 0.29 18.79
CA THR A 37 -14.27 1.32 18.35
C THR A 37 -13.94 1.84 16.96
N ASP A 38 -12.68 2.16 16.67
CA ASP A 38 -12.24 2.63 15.35
C ASP A 38 -12.52 1.60 14.25
N ILE A 39 -12.27 0.31 14.54
CA ILE A 39 -12.59 -0.79 13.61
C ILE A 39 -14.09 -0.86 13.36
N LEU A 40 -14.91 -0.76 14.39
CA LEU A 40 -16.38 -0.82 14.27
C LEU A 40 -16.97 0.41 13.56
N ASN A 41 -16.35 1.58 13.68
CA ASN A 41 -16.74 2.78 12.92
C ASN A 41 -16.50 2.60 11.42
N GLU A 42 -15.43 1.88 11.05
CA GLU A 42 -15.12 1.52 9.67
C GLU A 42 -15.73 0.15 9.26
N LYS A 43 -16.79 -0.34 9.92
CA LYS A 43 -17.30 -1.72 9.72
C LYS A 43 -17.63 -2.05 8.26
N GLU A 44 -18.25 -1.14 7.52
CA GLU A 44 -18.64 -1.35 6.13
C GLU A 44 -17.42 -1.64 5.25
N ARG A 45 -16.32 -0.92 5.49
CA ARG A 45 -15.04 -1.13 4.82
C ARG A 45 -14.49 -2.53 5.09
N TRP A 46 -14.56 -3.01 6.32
CA TRP A 46 -13.98 -4.31 6.69
C TRP A 46 -14.85 -5.48 6.22
N LEU A 47 -16.18 -5.34 6.28
CA LEU A 47 -17.13 -6.35 5.80
C LEU A 47 -17.12 -6.48 4.27
N ALA A 48 -16.82 -5.40 3.53
CA ALA A 48 -16.66 -5.43 2.08
C ALA A 48 -15.41 -6.21 1.59
N ILE A 49 -14.53 -6.65 2.49
CA ILE A 49 -13.35 -7.44 2.13
C ILE A 49 -13.78 -8.91 1.92
N SER A 50 -13.95 -9.30 0.64
CA SER A 50 -14.17 -10.69 0.25
C SER A 50 -13.04 -11.59 0.78
N GLY A 51 -13.41 -12.72 1.37
CA GLY A 51 -12.54 -13.59 2.20
C GLY A 51 -11.36 -14.26 1.50
N ASP A 52 -11.11 -13.95 0.23
CA ASP A 52 -10.17 -14.68 -0.63
C ASP A 52 -8.83 -13.97 -0.83
N LYS A 53 -8.60 -12.82 -0.16
CA LYS A 53 -7.32 -12.11 -0.25
C LYS A 53 -6.59 -12.14 1.09
N GLY A 54 -5.88 -13.24 1.31
CA GLY A 54 -4.90 -13.39 2.38
C GLY A 54 -4.04 -12.13 2.50
N SER A 55 -3.98 -11.58 3.72
CA SER A 55 -3.22 -10.38 4.08
C SER A 55 -3.10 -9.36 2.93
N VAL A 56 -4.17 -8.63 2.61
CA VAL A 56 -4.02 -7.42 1.80
C VAL A 56 -3.14 -6.45 2.59
N LYS A 57 -1.82 -6.57 2.43
CA LYS A 57 -0.87 -5.52 2.80
C LYS A 57 -1.44 -4.29 2.13
N LYS A 58 -1.85 -3.29 2.93
CA LYS A 58 -2.37 -2.02 2.42
C LYS A 58 -1.51 -1.65 1.21
N PHE A 59 -2.09 -1.60 0.01
CA PHE A 59 -1.37 -1.11 -1.15
C PHE A 59 -1.02 0.33 -0.84
N ARG A 60 0.24 0.56 -0.47
CA ARG A 60 0.78 1.91 -0.37
C ARG A 60 1.16 2.24 -1.80
N GLY A 61 0.45 3.21 -2.38
CA GLY A 61 0.83 3.77 -3.66
C GLY A 61 2.27 4.27 -3.64
N PRO A 62 2.85 4.56 -4.81
CA PRO A 62 4.21 5.09 -4.90
C PRO A 62 4.33 6.36 -4.06
N LYS A 63 5.45 6.50 -3.33
CA LYS A 63 5.70 7.69 -2.50
C LYS A 63 5.73 8.97 -3.35
N TRP A 64 6.18 8.86 -4.60
CA TRP A 64 6.26 9.96 -5.56
C TRP A 64 5.51 9.61 -6.86
N PRO A 65 4.16 9.69 -6.88
CA PRO A 65 3.36 9.24 -8.03
C PRO A 65 3.70 9.98 -9.33
N GLN A 66 3.95 11.29 -9.26
CA GLN A 66 4.28 12.11 -10.43
C GLN A 66 5.62 11.72 -11.07
N LEU A 67 6.64 11.47 -10.24
CA LEU A 67 7.96 11.02 -10.66
C LEU A 67 7.86 9.66 -11.33
N GLU A 68 7.19 8.70 -10.68
CA GLU A 68 7.07 7.35 -11.22
C GLU A 68 6.25 7.32 -12.51
N LYS A 69 5.18 8.13 -12.61
CA LYS A 69 4.40 8.25 -13.85
C LYS A 69 5.25 8.77 -15.01
N ALA A 70 6.01 9.85 -14.80
CA ALA A 70 6.88 10.39 -15.84
C ALA A 70 7.98 9.42 -16.24
N LEU A 71 8.57 8.73 -15.26
CA LEU A 71 9.59 7.71 -15.52
C LEU A 71 9.01 6.51 -16.29
N GLY A 72 7.82 6.04 -15.93
CA GLY A 72 7.13 4.96 -16.65
C GLY A 72 6.88 5.30 -18.12
N LEU A 73 6.35 6.49 -18.41
CA LEU A 73 6.16 6.95 -19.79
C LEU A 73 7.47 7.01 -20.58
N TRP A 74 8.56 7.44 -19.92
CA TRP A 74 9.88 7.45 -20.55
C TRP A 74 10.39 6.03 -20.83
N VAL A 75 10.19 5.09 -19.91
CA VAL A 75 10.53 3.67 -20.09
C VAL A 75 9.75 3.07 -21.26
N ASP A 76 8.44 3.28 -21.31
CA ASP A 76 7.59 2.76 -22.40
C ASP A 76 8.11 3.24 -23.76
N ASN A 77 8.48 4.52 -23.87
CA ASN A 77 9.08 5.07 -25.08
C ASN A 77 10.44 4.44 -25.42
N ALA A 78 11.30 4.22 -24.43
CA ALA A 78 12.62 3.61 -24.64
C ALA A 78 12.52 2.12 -25.03
N LEU A 79 11.59 1.36 -24.44
CA LEU A 79 11.31 -0.02 -24.84
C LEU A 79 10.73 -0.11 -26.26
N ASN A 80 9.83 0.81 -26.63
CA ASN A 80 9.29 0.89 -27.99
C ASN A 80 10.37 1.21 -29.04
N THR A 81 11.45 1.89 -28.64
CA THR A 81 12.61 2.17 -29.51
C THR A 81 13.70 1.11 -29.41
N LYS A 82 13.42 -0.04 -28.76
CA LYS A 82 14.34 -1.18 -28.56
C LYS A 82 15.65 -0.80 -27.86
N GLN A 83 15.59 0.17 -26.94
CA GLN A 83 16.74 0.51 -26.10
C GLN A 83 16.81 -0.42 -24.90
N ASP A 84 18.01 -0.93 -24.61
CA ASP A 84 18.27 -1.67 -23.37
C ASP A 84 18.37 -0.69 -22.21
N ILE A 85 17.46 -0.82 -21.24
CA ILE A 85 17.42 0.03 -20.05
C ILE A 85 17.85 -0.81 -18.84
N ASP A 86 18.99 -0.47 -18.27
CA ASP A 86 19.43 -1.08 -17.01
C ASP A 86 18.94 -0.30 -15.77
N GLY A 87 19.26 -0.83 -14.58
CA GLY A 87 18.88 -0.20 -13.32
C GLY A 87 19.55 1.17 -13.08
N ASN A 88 20.77 1.39 -13.58
CA ASN A 88 21.51 2.64 -13.39
C ASN A 88 20.95 3.75 -14.28
N ILE A 89 20.54 3.42 -15.50
CA ILE A 89 19.85 4.35 -16.40
C ILE A 89 18.52 4.79 -15.77
N LEU A 90 17.73 3.84 -15.24
CA LEU A 90 16.47 4.14 -14.54
C LEU A 90 16.68 5.10 -13.37
N LYS A 91 17.67 4.82 -12.53
CA LYS A 91 18.04 5.66 -11.38
C LYS A 91 18.42 7.08 -11.79
N THR A 92 19.32 7.20 -12.78
CA THR A 92 19.75 8.49 -13.33
C THR A 92 18.58 9.29 -13.87
N LYS A 93 17.68 8.64 -14.62
CA LYS A 93 16.49 9.29 -15.16
C LYS A 93 15.48 9.68 -14.07
N ALA A 94 15.37 8.88 -13.00
CA ALA A 94 14.53 9.18 -11.86
C ALA A 94 15.00 10.44 -11.11
N VAL A 95 16.31 10.60 -10.92
CA VAL A 95 16.90 11.82 -10.33
C VAL A 95 16.60 13.04 -11.20
N PHE A 96 16.78 12.93 -12.53
CA PHE A 96 16.41 13.99 -13.45
C PHE A 96 14.93 14.41 -13.28
N PHE A 97 14.00 13.46 -13.17
CA PHE A 97 12.59 13.79 -12.94
C PHE A 97 12.35 14.37 -11.54
N ALA A 98 13.04 13.89 -10.50
CA ALA A 98 12.95 14.44 -9.16
C ALA A 98 13.32 15.92 -9.14
N GLU A 99 14.45 16.29 -9.77
CA GLU A 99 14.90 17.68 -9.90
C GLU A 99 13.87 18.55 -10.64
N ARG A 100 13.34 18.05 -11.76
CA ARG A 100 12.32 18.77 -12.56
C ARG A 100 11.00 18.95 -11.84
N PHE A 101 10.71 18.12 -10.85
CA PHE A 101 9.54 18.21 -10.01
C PHE A 101 9.80 18.82 -8.63
N SER A 102 11.01 19.37 -8.40
CA SER A 102 11.43 19.94 -7.12
C SER A 102 11.25 18.98 -5.94
N ILE A 103 11.52 17.69 -6.14
CA ILE A 103 11.46 16.65 -5.11
C ILE A 103 12.87 16.48 -4.51
N GLU A 104 13.14 17.19 -3.43
CA GLU A 104 14.45 17.16 -2.75
C GLU A 104 14.69 15.89 -1.92
N ASP A 105 13.62 15.22 -1.49
CA ASP A 105 13.70 14.04 -0.61
C ASP A 105 13.84 12.70 -1.36
N PHE A 106 13.97 12.76 -2.70
CA PHE A 106 14.07 11.57 -3.53
C PHE A 106 15.45 10.92 -3.44
N HIS A 107 15.44 9.62 -3.13
CA HIS A 107 16.66 8.80 -3.07
C HIS A 107 16.46 7.55 -3.91
N GLN A 108 17.37 7.34 -4.86
CA GLN A 108 17.38 6.23 -5.81
C GLN A 108 17.82 4.88 -5.18
N SER A 109 17.22 4.52 -4.04
CA SER A 109 17.49 3.29 -3.30
C SER A 109 17.13 2.03 -4.10
N GLU A 110 17.81 0.91 -3.82
CA GLU A 110 17.49 -0.39 -4.42
C GLU A 110 16.04 -0.81 -4.13
N GLY A 111 15.56 -0.54 -2.91
CA GLY A 111 14.19 -0.85 -2.52
C GLY A 111 13.15 -0.07 -3.32
N TRP A 112 13.40 1.21 -3.59
CA TRP A 112 12.55 2.01 -4.46
C TRP A 112 12.60 1.49 -5.90
N LEU A 113 13.79 1.23 -6.46
CA LEU A 113 13.96 0.74 -7.83
C LEU A 113 13.23 -0.61 -8.04
N GLY A 114 13.40 -1.56 -7.11
CA GLY A 114 12.69 -2.84 -7.17
C GLY A 114 11.18 -2.68 -7.08
N GLY A 115 10.71 -1.73 -6.25
CA GLY A 115 9.30 -1.37 -6.19
C GLY A 115 8.76 -0.78 -7.48
N PHE A 116 9.52 0.12 -8.11
CA PHE A 116 9.19 0.73 -9.40
C PHE A 116 9.10 -0.33 -10.49
N LYS A 117 10.13 -1.16 -10.67
CA LYS A 117 10.15 -2.24 -11.67
C LYS A 117 8.93 -3.15 -11.54
N LYS A 118 8.60 -3.58 -10.33
CA LYS A 118 7.42 -4.41 -10.05
C LYS A 118 6.09 -3.72 -10.41
N ARG A 119 5.99 -2.40 -10.23
CA ARG A 119 4.77 -1.64 -10.58
C ARG A 119 4.60 -1.44 -12.08
N TYR A 120 5.72 -1.35 -12.82
CA TYR A 120 5.72 -1.05 -14.25
C TYR A 120 6.02 -2.27 -15.14
N GLY A 121 6.18 -3.46 -14.56
CA GLY A 121 6.38 -4.71 -15.30
C GLY A 121 7.77 -4.86 -15.94
N LEU A 122 8.79 -4.30 -15.30
CA LEU A 122 10.20 -4.34 -15.74
C LEU A 122 11.03 -5.39 -14.99
#